data_AF-A0A256ZKY2-F1
#
_entry.id   AF-A0A256ZKY2-F1
#
_cell.length_a   1.000
_cell.length_b   1.000
_cell.length_c   1.000
_cell.angle_alpha   90.00
_cell.angle_beta   90.00
_cell.angle_gamma   90.00
#
_symmetry.space_group_name_H-M   'P 1'
#
loop_
_entity.id
_entity.type
_entity.pdbx_description
1 polymer ?
#
loop_
_entity_poly.entity_id
_entity_poly.type
_entity_poly.pdbx_seq_one_letter_code
_entity_poly.pdbx_strand_id
1 'polypeptide(L)'
;MVAMVPCIYKFSYFVGEGDSMSELARVIDAKNVFAVVGASRNPEKYGHKVFRDLLEAGYEVYPVNPKAEEVLGHKCYPDLKSLPKKPDVVVFVVPPKVTE
;
A
#
# COMPACT_ATOMS: atom_id res chain seq x y z
N MET A 1 -1.49 -18.00 -0.84
CA MET A 1 -1.56 -17.71 0.61
C MET A 1 -2.15 -16.33 0.74
N VAL A 2 -3.36 -16.25 1.30
CA VAL A 2 -4.22 -15.06 1.28
C VAL A 2 -3.85 -14.21 2.49
N ALA A 3 -3.35 -12.98 2.27
CA ALA A 3 -3.30 -11.98 3.33
C ALA A 3 -4.71 -11.40 3.51
N MET A 4 -5.58 -12.21 4.12
CA MET A 4 -6.82 -11.73 4.70
C MET A 4 -6.41 -11.00 5.98
N VAL A 5 -6.47 -9.67 5.98
CA VAL A 5 -6.40 -8.88 7.21
C VAL A 5 -7.84 -8.54 7.60
N PRO A 6 -8.45 -9.25 8.55
CA PRO A 6 -9.79 -8.95 9.02
C PRO A 6 -9.71 -7.82 10.07
N CYS A 7 -9.90 -6.57 9.66
CA CYS A 7 -10.48 -5.52 10.52
C CYS A 7 -10.61 -4.17 9.79
N ILE A 8 -11.87 -3.75 9.56
CA ILE A 8 -12.39 -2.39 9.78
C ILE A 8 -11.66 -1.20 9.10
N TYR A 9 -11.18 -1.31 7.86
CA TYR A 9 -10.74 -0.12 7.13
C TYR A 9 -11.29 -0.12 5.71
N LYS A 10 -11.85 1.02 5.31
CA LYS A 10 -12.36 1.30 3.97
C LYS A 10 -11.17 1.31 3.00
N PHE A 11 -10.72 0.12 2.62
CA PHE A 11 -9.86 -0.12 1.47
C PHE A 11 -10.48 0.67 0.31
N SER A 12 -9.81 1.68 -0.21
CA SER A 12 -10.17 2.22 -1.53
C SER A 12 -9.48 1.36 -2.59
N TYR A 13 -9.83 0.08 -2.57
CA TYR A 13 -9.96 -0.72 -3.77
C TYR A 13 -11.46 -0.72 -4.05
N PHE A 14 -11.89 -0.23 -5.22
CA PHE A 14 -13.20 -0.61 -5.73
C PHE A 14 -13.11 -2.10 -6.06
N VAL A 15 -13.31 -2.93 -5.04
CA VAL A 15 -13.68 -4.33 -5.18
C VAL A 15 -15.10 -4.38 -4.63
N GLY A 16 -16.08 -4.35 -5.54
CA GLY A 16 -17.48 -4.52 -5.19
C GLY A 16 -17.77 -5.97 -4.80
N GLU A 17 -18.90 -6.21 -4.16
CA GLU A 17 -19.47 -7.57 -4.12
C GLU A 17 -19.74 -8.03 -5.56
N GLY A 18 -18.76 -8.73 -6.17
CA GLY A 18 -18.85 -9.18 -7.56
C GLY A 18 -17.52 -9.35 -8.30
N ASP A 19 -16.39 -8.90 -7.75
CA ASP A 19 -15.11 -9.02 -8.47
C ASP A 19 -14.71 -10.47 -8.69
N SER A 20 -14.48 -10.79 -9.95
CA SER A 20 -14.07 -12.10 -10.40
C SER A 20 -12.64 -12.42 -9.95
N MET A 21 -12.31 -13.70 -9.75
CA MET A 21 -10.93 -14.15 -9.47
C MET A 21 -9.91 -13.61 -10.50
N SER A 22 -10.36 -13.33 -11.73
CA SER A 22 -9.56 -12.71 -12.79
C SER A 22 -9.20 -11.24 -12.54
N GLU A 23 -10.07 -10.45 -11.93
CA GLU A 23 -9.78 -9.06 -11.59
C GLU A 23 -8.84 -8.96 -10.39
N LEU A 24 -9.04 -9.82 -9.40
CA LEU A 24 -8.13 -9.93 -8.27
C LEU A 24 -6.73 -10.39 -8.71
N ALA A 25 -6.65 -11.32 -9.66
CA ALA A 25 -5.38 -11.77 -10.23
C ALA A 25 -4.63 -10.68 -11.00
N ARG A 26 -5.34 -9.72 -11.62
CA ARG A 26 -4.70 -8.56 -12.28
C ARG A 26 -4.09 -7.59 -11.28
N VAL A 27 -4.74 -7.42 -10.13
CA VAL A 27 -4.30 -6.54 -9.05
C VAL A 27 -3.11 -7.13 -8.29
N ILE A 28 -3.12 -8.44 -8.08
CA ILE A 28 -2.10 -9.19 -7.36
C ILE A 28 -1.19 -9.91 -8.38
N ASP A 29 -0.68 -9.15 -9.36
CA ASP A 29 0.40 -9.62 -10.24
C ASP A 29 1.74 -9.29 -9.57
N ALA A 30 2.64 -10.28 -9.50
CA ALA A 30 3.99 -10.12 -8.94
C ALA A 30 4.80 -9.01 -9.64
N LYS A 31 4.41 -8.60 -10.85
CA LYS A 31 5.05 -7.51 -11.61
C LYS A 31 4.55 -6.12 -11.25
N ASN A 32 3.45 -6.01 -10.50
CA ASN A 32 2.84 -4.72 -10.17
C ASN A 32 3.73 -3.95 -9.20
N VAL A 33 3.81 -2.64 -9.44
CA VAL A 33 4.45 -1.68 -8.55
C VAL A 33 3.42 -1.11 -7.59
N PHE A 34 3.71 -1.21 -6.29
CA PHE A 34 2.84 -0.73 -5.23
C PHE A 34 3.37 0.59 -4.64
N ALA A 35 2.44 1.44 -4.19
CA ALA A 35 2.75 2.56 -3.32
C ALA A 35 1.88 2.51 -2.06
N VAL A 36 2.48 2.64 -0.88
CA VAL A 36 1.76 2.65 0.41
C VAL A 36 1.72 4.08 0.94
N VAL A 37 0.58 4.74 0.75
CA VAL A 37 0.31 6.09 1.28
C VAL A 37 -0.09 5.98 2.75
N GLY A 38 0.64 6.67 3.62
CA GLY A 38 0.49 6.50 5.07
C GLY A 38 1.45 5.48 5.67
N ALA A 39 2.49 5.08 4.94
CA ALA A 39 3.59 4.27 5.46
C ALA A 39 4.19 4.92 6.73
N SER A 40 4.64 4.10 7.69
CA SER A 40 5.05 4.61 9.01
C SER A 40 6.28 3.88 9.54
N ARG A 41 7.14 4.61 10.25
CA ARG A 41 8.26 4.04 11.01
C ARG A 41 7.82 3.28 12.26
N ASN A 42 6.65 3.62 12.80
CA ASN A 42 6.10 2.97 13.99
C ASN A 42 5.49 1.60 13.62
N PRO A 43 6.01 0.48 14.18
CA PRO A 43 5.56 -0.88 13.87
C PRO A 43 4.12 -1.19 14.29
N GLU A 44 3.57 -0.43 15.23
CA GLU A 44 2.18 -0.58 15.67
C GLU A 44 1.18 -0.09 14.61
N LYS A 45 1.60 0.83 13.73
CA LYS A 45 0.72 1.42 12.71
C LYS A 45 0.51 0.48 11.52
N TYR A 46 -0.71 0.44 11.01
CA TYR A 46 -1.07 -0.37 9.84
C TYR A 46 -0.23 -0.04 8.61
N GLY A 47 0.09 1.23 8.35
CA GLY A 47 0.93 1.60 7.20
C GLY A 47 2.33 1.01 7.27
N HIS A 48 2.85 0.71 8.46
CA HIS A 48 4.09 -0.04 8.62
C HIS A 48 3.90 -1.52 8.29
N LYS A 49 2.86 -2.13 8.86
CA LYS A 49 2.55 -3.56 8.69
C LYS A 49 2.30 -3.90 7.22
N VAL A 50 1.44 -3.14 6.54
CA VAL A 50 1.13 -3.33 5.11
C VAL A 50 2.38 -3.16 4.23
N PHE A 51 3.20 -2.15 4.51
CA PHE A 51 4.43 -1.93 3.74
C PHE A 51 5.43 -3.08 3.93
N ARG A 52 5.63 -3.55 5.17
CA ARG A 52 6.46 -4.72 5.47
C ARG A 52 5.94 -5.96 4.75
N ASP A 53 4.65 -6.25 4.84
CA ASP A 53 4.06 -7.47 4.28
C ASP A 53 4.20 -7.50 2.74
N LEU A 54 4.10 -6.34 2.06
CA LEU A 54 4.36 -6.23 0.62
C LEU A 54 5.84 -6.41 0.25
N LEU A 55 6.76 -5.87 1.07
CA LEU A 55 8.20 -6.08 0.90
C LEU A 55 8.57 -7.57 1.06
N GLU A 56 8.06 -8.22 2.12
CA GLU A 56 8.31 -9.63 2.41
C GLU A 56 7.73 -10.56 1.34
N ALA A 57 6.61 -10.17 0.73
CA ALA A 57 6.02 -10.88 -0.40
C ALA A 57 6.79 -10.67 -1.73
N GLY A 58 7.82 -9.81 -1.75
CA GLY A 58 8.71 -9.62 -2.89
C GLY A 58 8.19 -8.63 -3.95
N TYR A 59 7.19 -7.82 -3.63
CA TYR A 59 6.69 -6.79 -4.55
C TYR A 59 7.64 -5.59 -4.62
N GLU A 60 7.68 -4.94 -5.78
CA GLU A 60 8.27 -3.60 -5.89
C GLU A 60 7.31 -2.61 -5.22
N VAL A 61 7.65 -2.14 -4.02
CA VAL A 61 6.78 -1.25 -3.22
C VAL A 61 7.51 -0.02 -2.71
N TYR A 62 6.86 1.14 -2.80
CA TYR A 62 7.37 2.42 -2.33
C TYR A 62 6.57 2.98 -1.14
N PRO A 63 7.21 3.38 -0.03
CA PRO A 63 6.52 4.00 1.08
C PRO A 63 6.31 5.50 0.82
N VAL A 64 5.10 6.00 1.09
CA VAL A 64 4.73 7.41 0.91
C VAL A 64 4.23 8.01 2.23
N ASN A 65 4.95 8.99 2.75
CA ASN A 65 4.61 9.75 3.94
C ASN A 65 5.42 11.07 4.00
N PRO A 66 4.77 12.25 3.95
CA PRO A 66 5.45 13.55 4.06
C PRO A 66 6.30 13.76 5.32
N LYS A 67 6.06 12.97 6.37
CA LYS A 67 6.68 13.12 7.70
C LYS A 67 7.79 12.10 7.97
N ALA A 68 8.12 11.24 7.01
CA ALA A 68 9.16 10.24 7.16
C ALA A 68 10.10 10.30 5.96
N GLU A 69 11.41 10.28 6.23
CA GLU A 69 12.44 10.20 5.19
C GLU A 69 12.74 8.74 4.81
N GLU A 70 12.49 7.82 5.73
CA GLU A 70 12.76 6.39 5.58
C GLU A 70 11.73 5.56 6.36
N VAL A 71 11.37 4.39 5.84
CA VAL A 71 10.58 3.36 6.51
C VAL A 71 11.21 2.00 6.20
N LEU A 72 11.52 1.21 7.24
CA LEU A 72 12.13 -0.13 7.11
C LEU A 72 13.43 -0.18 6.27
N GLY A 73 14.28 0.85 6.30
CA GLY A 73 15.48 0.89 5.45
C GLY A 73 15.23 1.39 4.02
N HIS A 74 13.97 1.66 3.65
CA HIS A 74 13.60 2.14 2.32
C HIS A 74 13.29 3.64 2.33
N LYS A 75 13.82 4.35 1.33
CA LYS A 75 13.54 5.77 1.11
C LYS A 75 12.04 6.00 1.04
N CYS A 76 11.54 6.91 1.87
CA CYS A 76 10.15 7.31 1.91
C CYS A 76 9.95 8.62 1.15
N TYR A 77 8.90 8.65 0.36
CA TYR A 77 8.61 9.77 -0.53
C TYR A 77 7.49 10.64 0.05
N PRO A 78 7.54 11.96 -0.13
CA PRO A 78 6.53 12.85 0.45
C PRO A 78 5.17 12.71 -0.25
N ASP A 79 5.16 12.36 -1.53
CA ASP A 79 3.95 12.23 -2.34
C ASP A 79 4.16 11.24 -3.50
N LEU A 80 3.07 10.90 -4.21
CA LEU A 80 3.08 9.97 -5.34
C LEU A 80 3.82 10.50 -6.56
N LYS A 81 3.95 11.83 -6.73
CA LYS A 81 4.61 12.44 -7.89
C LYS A 81 6.14 12.36 -7.76
N SER A 82 6.62 12.26 -6.52
CA SER A 82 8.04 12.14 -6.18
C SER A 82 8.58 10.72 -6.34
N LEU A 83 7.73 9.74 -6.67
CA LEU A 83 8.14 8.35 -6.85
C LEU A 83 9.02 8.17 -8.10
N PRO A 84 10.02 7.27 -8.05
CA PRO A 84 10.92 7.01 -9.18
C PRO A 84 10.21 6.28 -10.32
N LYS A 85 9.11 5.59 -10.00
CA LYS A 85 8.28 4.84 -10.94
C LYS A 85 6.82 5.05 -10.60
N LYS A 86 5.98 5.11 -11.63
CA LYS A 86 4.53 5.21 -11.46
C LYS A 86 4.01 3.88 -10.86
N PRO A 87 3.28 3.91 -9.73
CA PRO A 87 2.69 2.70 -9.17
C PRO A 87 1.49 2.25 -10.00
N ASP A 88 1.34 0.94 -10.15
CA ASP A 88 0.15 0.29 -10.71
C ASP A 88 -0.96 0.23 -9.66
N VAL A 89 -0.57 0.07 -8.38
CA VAL A 89 -1.47 -0.06 -7.24
C VAL A 89 -1.11 0.90 -6.13
N VAL A 90 -2.09 1.66 -5.63
CA VAL A 90 -1.90 2.57 -4.49
C VAL A 90 -2.74 2.10 -3.30
N VAL A 91 -2.09 1.87 -2.17
CA VAL A 91 -2.71 1.46 -0.91
C VAL A 91 -2.75 2.64 0.04
N PHE A 92 -3.94 3.13 0.36
CA PHE A 92 -4.15 4.24 1.29
C PHE A 92 -4.37 3.73 2.71
N VAL A 93 -3.47 4.12 3.62
CA VAL A 93 -3.52 3.83 5.06
C VAL A 93 -3.47 5.16 5.82
N VAL A 94 -4.41 6.03 5.50
CA VAL A 94 -4.56 7.37 6.11
C VAL A 94 -5.94 7.52 6.75
N PRO A 95 -6.08 8.31 7.82
CA PRO A 95 -7.37 8.57 8.42
C PRO A 95 -8.32 9.25 7.42
N PRO A 96 -9.64 8.98 7.52
CA PRO A 96 -10.64 9.32 6.49
C PRO A 96 -10.79 10.81 6.15
N LYS A 97 -10.24 11.73 6.97
CA LYS A 97 -10.29 13.17 6.71
C LYS A 97 -9.41 13.66 5.55
N VAL A 98 -8.66 12.77 4.89
CA VAL A 98 -7.66 13.12 3.86
C VAL A 98 -8.11 12.71 2.45
N THR A 99 -9.33 12.17 2.29
CA THR A 99 -9.75 11.50 1.04
C THR A 99 -10.93 12.15 0.30
N GLU A 100 -11.23 13.43 0.57
CA GLU A 100 -12.18 14.25 -0.24
C GLU A 100 -11.45 15.14 -1.25
#